data_AF-A0A954GBJ9-F1
#
_entry.id   AF-A0A954GBJ9-F1
#
_cell.length_a   1.000
_cell.length_b   1.000
_cell.length_c   1.000
_cell.angle_alpha   90.00
_cell.angle_beta   90.00
_cell.angle_gamma   90.00
#
_symmetry.space_group_name_H-M   'P 1'
#
loop_
_entity.id
_entity.type
_entity.pdbx_description
1 polymer ?
#
loop_
_entity_poly.entity_id
_entity_poly.type
_entity_poly.pdbx_seq_one_letter_code
_entity_poly.pdbx_strand_id
1 'polypeptide(L)'
;MDDLKVLKIPTGETTIVEITDISENHKKVVAEVGKNKKKLLYELKRVTKTGEWVVDDIYINQKQKNLNVMKSVTEQMDLLLTVREFVAAWEKGNRDDILETTDGEFKESLEQLHPAFLAKLSKRVAGESKNTKYRRPDAQLDTNIAIIRLPRRSGEMVISMKLKDGKWKASDVAVESKVDGQHLASAKKQAKMLLAVSHFLDAYNQNDKTELKNYSTEQFFRGSLDFADLKLAALPHSQDAAADYELKIENNLANFVTQNDGKMINLSLVKIESDEIDVPDKYLIEEVTLFQDQGNQQVTLTSLFSTRTITM
;
A
#
# COMPACT_ATOMS: atom_id res chain seq x y z
N MET A 1 11.43 22.15 -9.56
CA MET A 1 12.84 22.58 -9.79
C MET A 1 13.86 21.93 -8.85
N ASP A 2 13.49 21.45 -7.66
CA ASP A 2 14.44 20.74 -6.77
C ASP A 2 14.63 19.24 -7.12
N ASP A 3 13.76 18.63 -7.93
CA ASP A 3 13.85 17.20 -8.33
C ASP A 3 15.07 16.89 -9.19
N LEU A 4 15.37 17.74 -10.17
CA LEU A 4 16.56 17.60 -11.02
C LEU A 4 17.87 17.65 -10.19
N LYS A 5 17.86 18.35 -9.04
CA LYS A 5 19.00 18.37 -8.12
C LYS A 5 19.20 17.04 -7.40
N VAL A 6 18.14 16.23 -7.24
CA VAL A 6 18.22 14.88 -6.66
C VAL A 6 18.99 13.95 -7.59
N LEU A 7 18.79 14.08 -8.91
CA LEU A 7 19.44 13.25 -9.93
C LEU A 7 20.93 13.56 -10.13
N LYS A 8 21.42 14.67 -9.56
CA LYS A 8 22.83 15.11 -9.65
C LYS A 8 23.36 15.13 -11.09
N ILE A 9 22.52 15.58 -12.03
CA ILE A 9 22.89 15.69 -13.44
C ILE A 9 24.11 16.62 -13.56
N PRO A 10 25.21 16.19 -14.19
CA PRO A 10 26.37 17.04 -14.42
C PRO A 10 25.98 18.29 -15.22
N THR A 11 26.52 19.45 -14.83
CA THR A 11 26.32 20.73 -15.53
C THR A 11 27.67 21.32 -15.92
N GLY A 12 27.77 21.92 -17.12
CA GLY A 12 28.97 22.60 -17.61
C GLY A 12 29.13 22.48 -19.12
N GLU A 13 30.30 22.87 -19.63
CA GLU A 13 30.66 22.67 -21.04
C GLU A 13 30.56 21.19 -21.40
N THR A 14 30.02 20.92 -22.59
CA THR A 14 29.73 19.57 -23.08
C THR A 14 30.54 19.30 -24.34
N THR A 15 31.27 18.19 -24.34
CA THR A 15 32.06 17.74 -25.49
C THR A 15 31.58 16.37 -25.92
N ILE A 16 31.20 16.21 -27.19
CA ILE A 16 30.80 14.91 -27.75
C ILE A 16 32.06 14.05 -27.93
N VAL A 17 32.02 12.84 -27.40
CA VAL A 17 33.15 11.89 -27.42
C VAL A 17 32.88 10.73 -28.38
N GLU A 18 31.63 10.30 -28.49
CA GLU A 18 31.26 9.17 -29.33
C GLU A 18 29.85 9.35 -29.88
N ILE A 19 29.64 8.95 -31.14
CA ILE A 19 28.32 8.87 -31.78
C ILE A 19 28.19 7.48 -32.37
N THR A 20 27.13 6.77 -31.99
CA THR A 20 26.78 5.44 -32.48
C THR A 20 25.44 5.52 -33.21
N ASP A 21 25.43 5.14 -34.48
CA ASP A 21 24.20 5.05 -35.27
C ASP A 21 23.49 3.73 -34.97
N ILE A 22 22.26 3.81 -34.44
CA ILE A 22 21.45 2.62 -34.13
C ILE A 22 20.52 2.32 -35.30
N SER A 23 19.90 3.35 -35.86
CA SER A 23 19.06 3.29 -37.05
C SER A 23 19.06 4.64 -37.78
N GLU A 24 18.38 4.72 -38.91
CA GLU A 24 18.21 5.97 -39.67
C GLU A 24 17.61 7.11 -38.82
N ASN A 25 16.79 6.76 -37.82
CA ASN A 25 16.07 7.71 -36.98
C ASN A 25 16.48 7.68 -35.50
N HIS A 26 17.48 6.88 -35.11
CA HIS A 26 17.97 6.79 -33.73
C HIS A 26 19.50 6.78 -33.65
N LYS A 27 20.06 7.61 -32.79
CA LYS A 27 21.51 7.67 -32.49
C LYS A 27 21.74 7.64 -30.99
N LYS A 28 22.86 7.05 -30.58
CA LYS A 28 23.40 7.13 -29.21
C LYS A 28 24.63 8.04 -29.22
N VAL A 29 24.68 9.00 -28.31
CA VAL A 29 25.77 9.99 -28.25
C VAL A 29 26.35 10.01 -26.85
N VAL A 30 27.63 9.69 -26.71
CA VAL A 30 28.35 9.83 -25.44
C VAL A 30 28.97 11.22 -25.40
N ALA A 31 28.64 12.00 -24.38
CA ALA A 31 29.27 13.31 -24.14
C ALA A 31 29.93 13.37 -22.76
N GLU A 32 31.03 14.11 -22.67
CA GLU A 32 31.69 14.49 -21.42
C GLU A 32 31.23 15.87 -21.00
N VAL A 33 30.76 16.00 -19.76
CA VAL A 33 30.21 17.25 -19.22
C VAL A 33 31.00 17.76 -18.02
N GLY A 34 31.34 19.05 -18.08
CA GLY A 34 31.98 19.82 -17.02
C GLY A 34 33.46 19.49 -16.80
N LYS A 35 34.08 20.20 -15.86
CA LYS A 35 35.53 20.09 -15.57
C LYS A 35 35.99 18.68 -15.19
N ASN A 36 35.10 17.89 -14.60
CA ASN A 36 35.40 16.51 -14.18
C ASN A 36 35.11 15.48 -15.28
N LYS A 37 34.78 15.91 -16.51
CA LYS A 37 34.52 15.06 -17.69
C LYS A 37 33.59 13.88 -17.38
N LYS A 38 32.47 14.16 -16.70
CA LYS A 38 31.50 13.10 -16.39
C LYS A 38 30.81 12.66 -17.68
N LYS A 39 30.79 11.36 -17.94
CA LYS A 39 30.15 10.79 -19.14
C LYS A 39 28.63 10.73 -18.97
N LEU A 40 27.92 11.23 -19.97
CA LEU A 40 26.48 11.10 -20.18
C LEU A 40 26.25 10.42 -21.52
N LEU A 41 25.27 9.53 -21.59
CA LEU A 41 24.80 8.95 -22.85
C LEU A 41 23.46 9.59 -23.20
N TYR A 42 23.40 10.25 -24.35
CA TYR A 42 22.18 10.80 -24.91
C TYR A 42 21.62 9.81 -25.94
N GLU A 43 20.33 9.52 -25.85
CA GLU A 43 19.60 8.92 -26.94
C GLU A 43 18.96 10.04 -27.77
N LEU A 44 19.24 10.05 -29.07
CA LEU A 44 18.69 11.03 -30.00
C LEU A 44 17.70 10.35 -30.93
N LYS A 45 16.58 11.03 -31.17
CA LYS A 45 15.57 10.61 -32.12
C LYS A 45 15.37 11.69 -33.18
N ARG A 46 15.18 11.26 -34.42
CA ARG A 46 14.87 12.17 -35.52
C ARG A 46 13.38 12.49 -35.56
N VAL A 47 13.04 13.77 -35.52
CA VAL A 47 11.65 14.24 -35.67
C VAL A 47 11.25 14.14 -37.13
N THR A 48 10.27 13.30 -37.45
CA THR A 48 9.85 13.03 -38.84
C THR A 48 9.31 14.27 -39.58
N LYS A 49 8.74 15.24 -38.85
CA LYS A 49 8.18 16.47 -39.44
C LYS A 49 9.22 17.52 -39.79
N THR A 50 10.25 17.69 -38.96
CA THR A 50 11.28 18.75 -39.14
C THR A 50 12.61 18.21 -39.64
N GLY A 51 12.83 16.89 -39.54
CA GLY A 51 14.10 16.23 -39.86
C GLY A 51 15.20 16.44 -38.81
N GLU A 52 14.92 17.19 -37.74
CA GLU A 52 15.87 17.55 -36.68
C GLU A 52 16.08 16.40 -35.70
N TRP A 53 17.28 16.33 -35.12
CA TRP A 53 17.60 15.40 -34.05
C TRP A 53 17.31 16.05 -32.71
N VAL A 54 16.47 15.41 -31.91
CA VAL A 54 16.13 15.83 -30.55
C VAL A 54 16.61 14.79 -29.56
N VAL A 55 16.94 15.25 -28.34
CA VAL A 55 17.23 14.34 -27.23
C VAL A 55 15.92 13.65 -26.83
N ASP A 56 15.90 12.33 -26.95
CA ASP A 56 14.81 11.47 -26.50
C ASP A 56 15.00 11.15 -25.01
N ASP A 57 16.22 10.76 -24.62
CA ASP A 57 16.55 10.49 -23.22
C ASP A 57 18.04 10.72 -22.90
N ILE A 58 18.35 10.80 -21.60
CA ILE A 58 19.70 10.92 -21.06
C ILE A 58 19.91 9.81 -20.04
N TYR A 59 20.99 9.05 -20.20
CA TYR A 59 21.41 8.04 -19.25
C TYR A 59 22.63 8.50 -18.45
N ILE A 60 22.55 8.34 -17.13
CA ILE A 60 23.63 8.68 -16.21
C ILE A 60 24.17 7.41 -15.57
N ASN A 61 25.49 7.28 -15.56
CA ASN A 61 26.15 6.24 -14.79
C ASN A 61 26.11 6.57 -13.30
N GLN A 62 25.40 5.75 -12.51
CA GLN A 62 25.33 5.86 -11.07
C GLN A 62 26.03 4.67 -10.41
N LYS A 63 26.88 4.95 -9.42
CA LYS A 63 27.49 3.93 -8.56
C LYS A 63 26.52 3.58 -7.43
N GLN A 64 26.01 2.36 -7.41
CA GLN A 64 25.26 1.80 -6.28
C GLN A 64 25.97 0.54 -5.79
N LYS A 65 26.39 0.54 -4.51
CA LYS A 65 26.95 -0.63 -3.79
C LYS A 65 27.90 -1.51 -4.66
N ASN A 66 28.90 -0.87 -5.28
CA ASN A 66 29.94 -1.45 -6.15
C ASN A 66 29.55 -1.83 -7.60
N LEU A 67 28.32 -1.57 -8.03
CA LEU A 67 27.89 -1.72 -9.43
C LEU A 67 27.72 -0.34 -10.09
N ASN A 68 28.14 -0.25 -11.37
CA ASN A 68 27.80 0.88 -12.23
C ASN A 68 26.52 0.53 -12.97
N VAL A 69 25.46 1.32 -12.77
CA VAL A 69 24.20 1.15 -13.47
C VAL A 69 23.94 2.42 -14.27
N MET A 70 23.65 2.26 -15.56
CA MET A 70 23.11 3.33 -16.39
C MET A 70 21.61 3.43 -16.16
N LYS A 71 21.14 4.62 -15.78
CA LYS A 71 19.71 4.84 -15.53
C LYS A 71 19.21 6.01 -16.37
N SER A 72 18.01 5.86 -16.92
CA SER A 72 17.28 6.91 -17.63
C SER A 72 16.94 8.07 -16.69
N VAL A 73 17.22 9.30 -17.11
CA VAL A 73 16.83 10.51 -16.37
C VAL A 73 15.33 10.72 -16.46
N THR A 74 14.73 10.45 -17.63
CA THR A 74 13.29 10.61 -17.84
C THR A 74 12.50 9.67 -16.93
N GLU A 75 12.85 8.39 -16.93
CA GLU A 75 12.20 7.39 -16.08
C GLU A 75 12.37 7.69 -14.58
N GLN A 76 13.55 8.18 -14.17
CA GLN A 76 13.78 8.61 -12.80
C GLN A 76 12.94 9.82 -12.42
N MET A 77 12.79 10.81 -13.31
CA MET A 77 11.95 11.98 -13.08
C MET A 77 10.47 11.59 -12.95
N ASP A 78 9.97 10.73 -13.83
CA ASP A 78 8.59 10.26 -13.81
C ASP A 78 8.29 9.50 -12.51
N LEU A 79 9.22 8.66 -12.06
CA LEU A 79 9.08 7.97 -10.78
C LEU A 79 9.07 8.95 -9.60
N LEU A 80 9.97 9.95 -9.58
CA LEU A 80 10.01 10.95 -8.51
C LEU A 80 8.72 11.77 -8.43
N LEU A 81 8.16 12.15 -9.58
CA LEU A 81 6.87 12.84 -9.66
C LEU A 81 5.74 11.95 -9.14
N THR A 82 5.69 10.69 -9.58
CA THR A 82 4.71 9.70 -9.13
C THR A 82 4.75 9.51 -7.62
N VAL A 83 5.95 9.42 -7.02
CA VAL A 83 6.12 9.28 -5.57
C VAL A 83 5.58 10.50 -4.84
N ARG A 84 5.75 11.71 -5.38
CA ARG A 84 5.20 12.93 -4.77
C ARG A 84 3.69 12.98 -4.84
N GLU A 85 3.12 12.61 -5.99
CA GLU A 85 1.67 12.52 -6.18
C GLU A 85 1.07 11.51 -5.21
N PHE A 86 1.70 10.33 -5.09
CA PHE A 86 1.34 9.32 -4.10
C PHE A 86 1.36 9.89 -2.68
N VAL A 87 2.47 10.47 -2.23
CA VAL A 87 2.57 11.01 -0.86
C VAL A 87 1.52 12.11 -0.62
N ALA A 88 1.31 13.00 -1.59
CA ALA A 88 0.34 14.07 -1.48
C ALA A 88 -1.11 13.54 -1.42
N ALA A 89 -1.46 12.54 -2.22
CA ALA A 89 -2.78 11.91 -2.21
C ALA A 89 -3.08 11.29 -0.84
N TRP A 90 -2.12 10.55 -0.28
CA TRP A 90 -2.26 9.88 1.01
C TRP A 90 -2.22 10.85 2.19
N GLU A 91 -1.47 11.96 2.11
CA GLU A 91 -1.48 13.03 3.12
C GLU A 91 -2.80 13.82 3.12
N LYS A 92 -3.37 14.11 1.94
CA LYS A 92 -4.69 14.75 1.82
C LYS A 92 -5.82 13.82 2.29
N GLY A 93 -5.67 12.52 2.05
CA GLY A 93 -6.68 11.51 2.41
C GLY A 93 -7.90 11.50 1.51
N ASN A 94 -7.86 12.13 0.33
CA ASN A 94 -8.96 12.08 -0.64
C ASN A 94 -9.01 10.69 -1.31
N ARG A 95 -10.21 10.09 -1.38
CA ARG A 95 -10.41 8.76 -1.94
C ARG A 95 -9.95 8.67 -3.40
N ASP A 96 -10.40 9.58 -4.25
CA ASP A 96 -10.16 9.52 -5.69
C ASP A 96 -8.66 9.67 -5.98
N ASP A 97 -7.98 10.60 -5.29
CA ASP A 97 -6.53 10.78 -5.39
C ASP A 97 -5.78 9.50 -4.95
N ILE A 98 -6.21 8.84 -3.86
CA ILE A 98 -5.60 7.59 -3.39
C ILE A 98 -5.81 6.45 -4.41
N LEU A 99 -7.02 6.31 -4.94
CA LEU A 99 -7.35 5.29 -5.92
C LEU A 99 -6.65 5.54 -7.27
N GLU A 100 -6.39 6.79 -7.62
CA GLU A 100 -5.62 7.13 -8.81
C GLU A 100 -4.15 6.73 -8.65
N THR A 101 -3.57 6.83 -7.45
CA THR A 101 -2.14 6.52 -7.21
C THR A 101 -1.84 5.03 -6.98
N THR A 102 -2.88 4.18 -6.97
CA THR A 102 -2.79 2.73 -6.70
C THR A 102 -3.30 1.91 -7.90
N ASP A 103 -2.94 0.62 -7.97
CA ASP A 103 -3.42 -0.28 -9.02
C ASP A 103 -3.54 -1.75 -8.57
N GLY A 104 -4.20 -2.56 -9.39
CA GLY A 104 -4.44 -3.99 -9.17
C GLY A 104 -5.25 -4.26 -7.89
N GLU A 105 -4.99 -5.40 -7.26
CA GLU A 105 -5.68 -5.81 -6.03
C GLU A 105 -5.59 -4.77 -4.90
N PHE A 106 -4.55 -3.94 -4.87
CA PHE A 106 -4.45 -2.90 -3.83
C PHE A 106 -5.52 -1.83 -4.05
N LYS A 107 -5.66 -1.33 -5.28
CA LYS A 107 -6.73 -0.39 -5.64
C LYS A 107 -8.10 -0.99 -5.42
N GLU A 108 -8.33 -2.22 -5.89
CA GLU A 108 -9.62 -2.93 -5.72
C GLU A 108 -10.01 -3.04 -4.24
N SER A 109 -9.03 -3.34 -3.37
CA SER A 109 -9.27 -3.42 -1.92
C SER A 109 -9.63 -2.06 -1.32
N LEU A 110 -8.96 -0.98 -1.75
CA LEU A 110 -9.25 0.37 -1.27
C LEU A 110 -10.59 0.91 -1.80
N GLU A 111 -10.98 0.52 -3.02
CA GLU A 111 -12.22 0.92 -3.68
C GLU A 111 -13.47 0.30 -3.06
N GLN A 112 -13.34 -0.86 -2.43
CA GLN A 112 -14.44 -1.49 -1.68
C GLN A 112 -14.47 -1.02 -0.22
N LEU A 113 -13.37 -0.44 0.27
CA LEU A 113 -13.23 -0.11 1.68
C LEU A 113 -14.12 1.07 2.06
N HIS A 114 -14.84 0.93 3.18
CA HIS A 114 -15.66 2.00 3.74
C HIS A 114 -14.84 3.28 3.93
N PRO A 115 -15.37 4.48 3.61
CA PRO A 115 -14.62 5.74 3.65
C PRO A 115 -13.91 6.01 4.98
N ALA A 116 -14.54 5.65 6.11
CA ALA A 116 -13.95 5.82 7.44
C ALA A 116 -12.70 4.95 7.67
N PHE A 117 -12.72 3.68 7.22
CA PHE A 117 -11.55 2.81 7.27
C PHE A 117 -10.43 3.33 6.38
N LEU A 118 -10.76 3.77 5.16
CA LEU A 118 -9.78 4.35 4.23
C LEU A 118 -9.14 5.61 4.82
N ALA A 119 -9.93 6.49 5.44
CA ALA A 119 -9.42 7.72 6.06
C ALA A 119 -8.47 7.45 7.24
N LYS A 120 -8.72 6.39 8.02
CA LYS A 120 -7.84 6.01 9.13
C LYS A 120 -6.57 5.31 8.63
N LEU A 121 -6.69 4.44 7.62
CA LEU A 121 -5.55 3.80 6.96
C LEU A 121 -4.65 4.84 6.29
N SER A 122 -5.22 5.82 5.60
CA SER A 122 -4.45 6.87 4.92
C SER A 122 -3.67 7.72 5.90
N LYS A 123 -4.29 8.11 7.03
CA LYS A 123 -3.60 8.79 8.14
C LYS A 123 -2.43 7.99 8.70
N ARG A 124 -2.56 6.66 8.84
CA ARG A 124 -1.47 5.80 9.34
C ARG A 124 -0.31 5.73 8.34
N VAL A 125 -0.61 5.64 7.05
CA VAL A 125 0.41 5.65 5.99
C VAL A 125 1.12 7.00 5.91
N ALA A 126 0.37 8.11 5.90
CA ALA A 126 0.91 9.46 5.86
C ALA A 126 1.70 9.83 7.14
N GLY A 127 1.20 9.41 8.30
CA GLY A 127 1.58 9.78 9.67
C GLY A 127 1.81 11.28 9.87
N GLU A 128 2.69 11.66 10.81
CA GLU A 128 2.88 13.08 11.15
C GLU A 128 3.56 13.86 10.00
N SER A 129 2.77 14.66 9.29
CA SER A 129 3.26 15.58 8.27
C SER A 129 3.71 16.89 8.91
N LYS A 130 5.04 17.08 9.07
CA LYS A 130 5.67 18.40 9.24
C LYS A 130 6.96 18.48 8.44
N ASN A 131 6.95 19.34 7.41
CA ASN A 131 8.04 19.75 6.52
C ASN A 131 8.80 18.63 5.77
N THR A 132 8.44 18.50 4.49
CA THR A 132 8.99 17.57 3.47
C THR A 132 10.32 18.02 2.86
N LYS A 133 10.95 19.08 3.38
CA LYS A 133 12.11 19.74 2.73
C LYS A 133 13.32 18.84 2.45
N TYR A 134 13.41 17.64 3.07
CA TYR A 134 14.54 16.73 2.85
C TYR A 134 14.17 15.23 2.85
N ARG A 135 13.06 14.83 2.20
CA ARG A 135 12.83 13.41 1.91
C ARG A 135 13.33 13.10 0.50
N ARG A 136 14.61 12.76 0.38
CA ARG A 136 15.14 12.23 -0.89
C ARG A 136 14.76 10.75 -0.97
N PRO A 137 13.89 10.34 -1.91
CA PRO A 137 13.59 8.94 -2.08
C PRO A 137 14.84 8.20 -2.60
N ASP A 138 15.09 7.01 -2.07
CA ASP A 138 16.00 6.03 -2.64
C ASP A 138 15.17 5.02 -3.43
N ALA A 139 15.38 4.97 -4.75
CA ALA A 139 14.62 4.09 -5.63
C ALA A 139 15.49 2.97 -6.18
N GLN A 140 14.99 1.75 -6.02
CA GLN A 140 15.47 0.56 -6.72
C GLN A 140 14.47 0.26 -7.83
N LEU A 141 14.96 0.24 -9.08
CA LEU A 141 14.14 0.13 -10.27
C LEU A 141 14.57 -1.11 -11.04
N ASP A 142 13.59 -1.90 -11.44
CA ASP A 142 13.67 -2.96 -12.44
C ASP A 142 12.65 -2.66 -13.55
N THR A 143 12.65 -3.45 -14.61
CA THR A 143 11.89 -3.25 -15.85
C THR A 143 10.41 -2.91 -15.63
N ASN A 144 9.75 -3.53 -14.65
CA ASN A 144 8.33 -3.32 -14.36
C ASN A 144 8.00 -3.15 -12.87
N ILE A 145 9.01 -3.08 -12.00
CA ILE A 145 8.85 -2.98 -10.54
C ILE A 145 9.77 -1.90 -10.01
N ALA A 146 9.26 -1.07 -9.10
CA ALA A 146 10.06 -0.12 -8.35
C ALA A 146 9.83 -0.30 -6.85
N ILE A 147 10.90 -0.27 -6.07
CA ILE A 147 10.85 -0.18 -4.61
C ILE A 147 11.44 1.15 -4.20
N ILE A 148 10.62 2.00 -3.58
CA ILE A 148 10.98 3.35 -3.18
C ILE A 148 11.04 3.42 -1.67
N ARG A 149 12.20 3.77 -1.13
CA ARG A 149 12.40 4.06 0.29
C ARG A 149 12.38 5.56 0.51
N LEU A 150 11.43 6.02 1.31
CA LEU A 150 11.25 7.41 1.66
C LEU A 150 11.53 7.61 3.15
N PRO A 151 12.65 8.26 3.52
CA PRO A 151 12.94 8.57 4.91
C PRO A 151 11.85 9.45 5.53
N ARG A 152 11.46 9.13 6.76
CA ARG A 152 10.49 9.89 7.56
C ARG A 152 11.10 10.24 8.90
N ARG A 153 10.50 11.20 9.61
CA ARG A 153 10.99 11.59 10.95
C ARG A 153 10.90 10.43 11.94
N SER A 154 9.81 9.66 11.89
CA SER A 154 9.57 8.53 12.78
C SER A 154 10.13 7.21 12.26
N GLY A 155 10.68 7.15 11.04
CA GLY A 155 11.21 5.91 10.46
C GLY A 155 11.32 5.98 8.93
N GLU A 156 10.69 5.05 8.23
CA GLU A 156 10.77 4.92 6.77
C GLU A 156 9.41 4.54 6.19
N MET A 157 9.10 5.03 4.98
CA MET A 157 8.02 4.50 4.16
C MET A 157 8.62 3.77 2.98
N VAL A 158 8.18 2.55 2.73
CA VAL A 158 8.58 1.76 1.56
C VAL A 158 7.37 1.61 0.65
N ILE A 159 7.47 2.12 -0.57
CA ILE A 159 6.41 2.03 -1.57
C ILE A 159 6.85 1.02 -2.63
N SER A 160 6.04 -0.01 -2.82
CA SER A 160 6.19 -0.96 -3.92
C SER A 160 5.31 -0.50 -5.07
N MET A 161 5.90 -0.24 -6.23
CA MET A 161 5.20 0.19 -7.43
C MET A 161 5.38 -0.81 -8.57
N LYS A 162 4.38 -0.87 -9.45
CA LYS A 162 4.44 -1.58 -10.73
C LYS A 162 4.24 -0.60 -11.87
N LEU A 163 4.92 -0.86 -12.99
CA LEU A 163 4.71 -0.13 -14.23
C LEU A 163 3.56 -0.80 -14.99
N LYS A 164 2.49 -0.06 -15.24
CA LYS A 164 1.35 -0.52 -16.05
C LYS A 164 0.90 0.61 -16.95
N ASP A 165 0.69 0.29 -18.23
CA ASP A 165 0.30 1.27 -19.25
C ASP A 165 1.19 2.52 -19.29
N GLY A 166 2.50 2.32 -19.08
CA GLY A 166 3.50 3.40 -19.03
C GLY A 166 3.44 4.29 -17.78
N LYS A 167 2.66 3.92 -16.76
CA LYS A 167 2.54 4.68 -15.50
C LYS A 167 2.93 3.82 -14.30
N TRP A 168 3.72 4.41 -13.41
CA TRP A 168 4.01 3.79 -12.11
C TRP A 168 2.80 3.95 -11.20
N LYS A 169 2.38 2.86 -10.57
CA LYS A 169 1.28 2.84 -9.59
C LYS A 169 1.67 2.02 -8.38
N ALA A 170 1.28 2.45 -7.19
CA ALA A 170 1.56 1.72 -5.96
C ALA A 170 0.75 0.42 -5.93
N SER A 171 1.46 -0.69 -5.71
CA SER A 171 0.89 -2.02 -5.50
C SER A 171 0.89 -2.44 -4.03
N ASP A 172 1.73 -1.81 -3.20
CA ASP A 172 1.69 -1.93 -1.73
C ASP A 172 2.52 -0.81 -1.08
N VAL A 173 2.29 -0.58 0.21
CA VAL A 173 2.99 0.42 1.02
C VAL A 173 3.25 -0.13 2.41
N ALA A 174 4.49 -0.02 2.87
CA ALA A 174 4.88 -0.30 4.25
C ALA A 174 5.35 0.98 4.93
N VAL A 175 5.13 1.07 6.24
CA VAL A 175 5.62 2.13 7.11
C VAL A 175 6.34 1.50 8.29
N GLU A 176 7.63 1.77 8.42
CA GLU A 176 8.36 1.51 9.65
C GLU A 176 8.30 2.76 10.53
N SER A 177 7.94 2.58 11.80
CA SER A 177 8.05 3.63 12.80
C SER A 177 8.75 3.14 14.05
N LYS A 178 9.65 3.97 14.56
CA LYS A 178 10.47 3.73 15.75
C LYS A 178 9.95 4.47 16.99
N VAL A 179 8.93 5.32 16.84
CA VAL A 179 8.55 6.29 17.89
C VAL A 179 7.06 6.28 18.22
N ASP A 180 6.18 5.96 17.28
CA ASP A 180 4.72 6.17 17.43
C ASP A 180 3.88 4.87 17.34
N GLY A 181 4.52 3.69 17.27
CA GLY A 181 3.82 2.42 17.14
C GLY A 181 3.02 2.25 15.84
N GLN A 182 3.10 3.19 14.90
CA GLN A 182 2.39 3.14 13.61
C GLN A 182 3.09 2.24 12.59
N HIS A 183 3.76 1.18 13.05
CA HIS A 183 4.35 0.19 12.15
C HIS A 183 3.25 -0.44 11.30
N LEU A 184 3.43 -0.45 9.99
CA LEU A 184 2.53 -1.02 9.01
C LEU A 184 3.37 -1.84 8.04
N ALA A 185 3.29 -3.16 8.13
CA ALA A 185 4.05 -4.03 7.24
C ALA A 185 3.52 -3.99 5.79
N SER A 186 2.21 -3.78 5.60
CA SER A 186 1.56 -3.74 4.29
C SER A 186 0.18 -3.11 4.39
N ALA A 187 0.00 -1.96 3.73
CA ALA A 187 -1.28 -1.29 3.59
C ALA A 187 -2.27 -2.13 2.77
N LYS A 188 -1.79 -2.88 1.76
CA LYS A 188 -2.60 -3.80 0.97
C LYS A 188 -3.21 -4.90 1.84
N LYS A 189 -2.39 -5.58 2.65
CA LYS A 189 -2.87 -6.63 3.56
C LYS A 189 -3.84 -6.09 4.60
N GLN A 190 -3.54 -4.92 5.18
CA GLN A 190 -4.43 -4.27 6.12
C GLN A 190 -5.77 -3.91 5.49
N ALA A 191 -5.80 -3.38 4.26
CA ALA A 191 -7.04 -3.09 3.55
C ALA A 191 -7.90 -4.35 3.36
N LYS A 192 -7.28 -5.48 2.96
CA LYS A 192 -8.00 -6.77 2.84
C LYS A 192 -8.57 -7.26 4.18
N MET A 193 -7.82 -7.14 5.28
CA MET A 193 -8.33 -7.50 6.62
C MET A 193 -9.52 -6.62 7.02
N LEU A 194 -9.43 -5.30 6.78
CA LEU A 194 -10.52 -4.37 7.11
C LEU A 194 -11.77 -4.62 6.26
N LEU A 195 -11.61 -5.02 5.00
CA LEU A 195 -12.73 -5.47 4.18
C LEU A 195 -13.41 -6.71 4.76
N ALA A 196 -12.65 -7.73 5.15
CA ALA A 196 -13.22 -8.93 5.77
C ALA A 196 -14.01 -8.59 7.05
N VAL A 197 -13.48 -7.69 7.89
CA VAL A 197 -14.20 -7.17 9.07
C VAL A 197 -15.47 -6.44 8.68
N SER A 198 -15.39 -5.52 7.71
CA SER A 198 -16.55 -4.74 7.27
C SER A 198 -17.67 -5.65 6.78
N HIS A 199 -17.36 -6.58 5.88
CA HIS A 199 -18.34 -7.51 5.34
C HIS A 199 -18.91 -8.43 6.41
N PHE A 200 -18.09 -8.92 7.34
CA PHE A 200 -18.58 -9.72 8.46
C PHE A 200 -19.56 -8.92 9.33
N LEU A 201 -19.20 -7.70 9.74
CA LEU A 201 -20.06 -6.86 10.59
C LEU A 201 -21.35 -6.48 9.87
N ASP A 202 -21.29 -6.15 8.58
CA ASP A 202 -22.47 -5.82 7.79
C ASP A 202 -23.40 -7.03 7.64
N ALA A 203 -22.85 -8.21 7.31
CA ALA A 203 -23.62 -9.45 7.22
C ALA A 203 -24.23 -9.85 8.57
N TYR A 204 -23.48 -9.68 9.67
CA TYR A 204 -23.97 -9.95 11.02
C TYR A 204 -25.18 -9.08 11.36
N ASN A 205 -25.07 -7.77 11.13
CA ASN A 205 -26.14 -6.81 11.42
C ASN A 205 -27.37 -6.98 10.51
N GLN A 206 -27.17 -7.52 9.30
CA GLN A 206 -28.25 -7.84 8.37
C GLN A 206 -28.85 -9.24 8.59
N ASN A 207 -28.30 -10.02 9.51
CA ASN A 207 -28.62 -11.43 9.72
C ASN A 207 -28.47 -12.30 8.45
N ASP A 208 -27.49 -11.96 7.61
CA ASP A 208 -27.17 -12.69 6.39
C ASP A 208 -26.20 -13.84 6.69
N LYS A 209 -26.78 -15.03 6.91
CA LYS A 209 -25.99 -16.25 7.18
C LYS A 209 -25.16 -16.70 5.99
N THR A 210 -25.59 -16.39 4.75
CA THR A 210 -24.87 -16.79 3.54
C THR A 210 -23.58 -15.98 3.42
N GLU A 211 -23.65 -14.67 3.62
CA GLU A 211 -22.45 -13.83 3.62
C GLU A 211 -21.56 -14.07 4.83
N LEU A 212 -22.13 -14.29 6.03
CA LEU A 212 -21.32 -14.63 7.21
C LEU A 212 -20.42 -15.84 6.97
N LYS A 213 -20.90 -16.86 6.25
CA LYS A 213 -20.11 -18.04 5.88
C LYS A 213 -18.88 -17.70 5.02
N ASN A 214 -18.96 -16.67 4.18
CA ASN A 214 -17.85 -16.25 3.31
C ASN A 214 -16.72 -15.55 4.07
N TYR A 215 -17.04 -14.91 5.21
CA TYR A 215 -16.12 -14.09 5.99
C TYR A 215 -15.81 -14.66 7.38
N SER A 216 -16.20 -15.90 7.65
CA SER A 216 -15.86 -16.61 8.89
C SER A 216 -15.20 -17.95 8.57
N THR A 217 -14.41 -18.46 9.52
CA THR A 217 -13.89 -19.81 9.41
C THR A 217 -15.03 -20.82 9.46
N GLU A 218 -14.88 -21.96 8.79
CA GLU A 218 -15.91 -23.00 8.76
C GLU A 218 -16.28 -23.49 10.18
N GLN A 219 -15.28 -23.59 11.06
CA GLN A 219 -15.46 -23.97 12.45
C GLN A 219 -16.30 -22.94 13.22
N PHE A 220 -15.99 -21.65 13.07
CA PHE A 220 -16.75 -20.59 13.75
C PHE A 220 -18.17 -20.49 13.20
N PHE A 221 -18.33 -20.56 11.88
CA PHE A 221 -19.64 -20.50 11.24
C PHE A 221 -20.54 -21.64 11.71
N ARG A 222 -20.12 -22.90 11.49
CA ARG A 222 -20.95 -24.07 11.80
C ARG A 222 -21.10 -24.31 13.30
N GLY A 223 -20.08 -23.96 14.08
CA GLY A 223 -20.07 -24.16 15.54
C GLY A 223 -20.83 -23.08 16.32
N SER A 224 -21.16 -21.97 15.68
CA SER A 224 -21.74 -20.81 16.37
C SER A 224 -22.76 -20.08 15.49
N LEU A 225 -22.31 -19.45 14.40
CA LEU A 225 -23.11 -18.47 13.67
C LEU A 225 -24.30 -19.06 12.93
N ASP A 226 -24.22 -20.29 12.40
CA ASP A 226 -25.23 -20.88 11.51
C ASP A 226 -26.62 -20.97 12.17
N PHE A 227 -26.66 -21.44 13.41
CA PHE A 227 -27.90 -21.63 14.19
C PHE A 227 -28.18 -20.52 15.21
N ALA A 228 -27.28 -19.55 15.36
CA ALA A 228 -27.42 -18.50 16.37
C ALA A 228 -28.51 -17.47 16.05
N ASP A 229 -29.22 -17.02 17.08
CA ASP A 229 -29.95 -15.75 17.04
C ASP A 229 -28.97 -14.60 17.27
N LEU A 230 -28.55 -13.95 16.18
CA LEU A 230 -27.52 -12.89 16.21
C LEU A 230 -27.95 -11.66 17.01
N LYS A 231 -29.26 -11.48 17.24
CA LYS A 231 -29.78 -10.35 18.02
C LYS A 231 -29.46 -10.47 19.51
N LEU A 232 -29.08 -11.65 19.98
CA LEU A 232 -28.69 -11.89 21.38
C LEU A 232 -27.39 -11.17 21.77
N ALA A 233 -26.52 -10.87 20.79
CA ALA A 233 -25.32 -10.09 21.00
C ALA A 233 -25.19 -9.05 19.88
N ALA A 234 -25.44 -7.78 20.21
CA ALA A 234 -25.28 -6.70 19.26
C ALA A 234 -23.78 -6.44 18.96
N LEU A 235 -23.43 -6.43 17.69
CA LEU A 235 -22.14 -5.98 17.19
C LEU A 235 -22.30 -4.59 16.56
N PRO A 236 -21.25 -3.76 16.52
CA PRO A 236 -21.33 -2.45 15.92
C PRO A 236 -21.52 -2.58 14.39
N HIS A 237 -22.12 -1.57 13.76
CA HIS A 237 -22.05 -1.47 12.31
C HIS A 237 -20.61 -1.21 11.87
N SER A 238 -20.26 -1.63 10.65
CA SER A 238 -18.90 -1.45 10.10
C SER A 238 -18.44 0.01 10.11
N GLN A 239 -19.36 0.94 9.83
CA GLN A 239 -19.12 2.37 9.86
C GLN A 239 -18.74 2.88 11.26
N ASP A 240 -19.41 2.41 12.31
CA ASP A 240 -19.16 2.81 13.69
C ASP A 240 -17.83 2.22 14.17
N ALA A 241 -17.60 0.94 13.86
CA ALA A 241 -16.35 0.26 14.18
C ALA A 241 -15.12 0.95 13.56
N ALA A 242 -15.28 1.56 12.38
CA ALA A 242 -14.21 2.27 11.70
C ALA A 242 -13.71 3.52 12.45
N ALA A 243 -14.51 4.09 13.36
CA ALA A 243 -14.15 5.31 14.07
C ALA A 243 -12.99 5.10 15.05
N ASP A 244 -13.02 4.01 15.82
CA ASP A 244 -12.16 3.82 16.99
C ASP A 244 -11.28 2.57 16.94
N TYR A 245 -11.34 1.77 15.87
CA TYR A 245 -10.63 0.50 15.84
C TYR A 245 -9.11 0.54 16.09
N GLU A 246 -8.59 -0.51 16.69
CA GLU A 246 -7.18 -0.89 16.66
C GLU A 246 -7.03 -2.21 15.90
N LEU A 247 -6.02 -2.29 15.02
CA LEU A 247 -5.68 -3.54 14.33
C LEU A 247 -4.26 -3.93 14.71
N LYS A 248 -4.13 -5.07 15.38
CA LYS A 248 -2.85 -5.70 15.76
C LYS A 248 -2.66 -6.94 14.91
N ILE A 249 -1.51 -7.05 14.25
CA ILE A 249 -1.22 -8.13 13.30
C ILE A 249 0.01 -8.88 13.81
N GLU A 250 -0.11 -10.18 13.97
CA GLU A 250 0.94 -11.09 14.43
C GLU A 250 0.99 -12.32 13.52
N ASN A 251 1.96 -12.33 12.59
CA ASN A 251 2.12 -13.38 11.57
C ASN A 251 0.82 -13.61 10.77
N ASN A 252 0.16 -14.75 10.99
CA ASN A 252 -1.06 -15.18 10.31
C ASN A 252 -2.34 -14.82 11.08
N LEU A 253 -2.21 -14.17 12.23
CA LEU A 253 -3.33 -13.73 13.06
C LEU A 253 -3.43 -12.21 13.07
N ALA A 254 -4.65 -11.70 13.17
CA ALA A 254 -4.88 -10.31 13.46
C ALA A 254 -6.05 -10.15 14.44
N ASN A 255 -5.97 -9.13 15.30
CA ASN A 255 -7.01 -8.76 16.24
C ASN A 255 -7.51 -7.37 15.87
N PHE A 256 -8.78 -7.30 15.47
CA PHE A 256 -9.50 -6.06 15.25
C PHE A 256 -10.30 -5.73 16.51
N VAL A 257 -9.89 -4.69 17.21
CA VAL A 257 -10.51 -4.25 18.47
C VAL A 257 -11.27 -2.96 18.22
N THR A 258 -12.53 -2.89 18.62
CA THR A 258 -13.38 -1.69 18.54
C THR A 258 -14.29 -1.62 19.76
N GLN A 259 -15.15 -0.61 19.85
CA GLN A 259 -16.15 -0.51 20.89
C GLN A 259 -17.57 -0.54 20.32
N ASN A 260 -18.50 -1.04 21.12
CA ASN A 260 -19.93 -0.92 20.90
C ASN A 260 -20.59 -0.55 22.22
N ASP A 261 -21.25 0.60 22.27
CA ASP A 261 -21.85 1.16 23.50
C ASP A 261 -20.89 1.18 24.71
N GLY A 262 -19.63 1.54 24.47
CA GLY A 262 -18.57 1.60 25.49
C GLY A 262 -17.93 0.26 25.85
N LYS A 263 -18.45 -0.86 25.34
CA LYS A 263 -17.89 -2.20 25.57
C LYS A 263 -16.90 -2.56 24.47
N MET A 264 -15.75 -3.09 24.87
CA MET A 264 -14.74 -3.55 23.93
C MET A 264 -15.19 -4.85 23.25
N ILE A 265 -14.94 -4.92 21.94
CA ILE A 265 -15.17 -6.10 21.12
C ILE A 265 -13.87 -6.39 20.37
N ASN A 266 -13.46 -7.66 20.36
CA ASN A 266 -12.34 -8.14 19.56
C ASN A 266 -12.85 -9.14 18.52
N LEU A 267 -12.58 -8.87 17.25
CA LEU A 267 -12.74 -9.82 16.16
C LEU A 267 -11.36 -10.40 15.86
N SER A 268 -11.19 -11.69 16.12
CA SER A 268 -9.99 -12.42 15.77
C SER A 268 -10.07 -12.84 14.31
N LEU A 269 -9.01 -12.56 13.55
CA LEU A 269 -8.87 -12.91 12.15
C LEU A 269 -7.73 -13.89 11.97
N VAL A 270 -7.93 -14.84 11.07
CA VAL A 270 -6.89 -15.73 10.57
C VAL A 270 -6.68 -15.51 9.08
N LYS A 271 -5.41 -15.52 8.67
CA LYS A 271 -4.99 -15.58 7.28
C LYS A 271 -5.04 -17.03 6.82
N ILE A 272 -5.85 -17.32 5.82
CA ILE A 272 -5.83 -18.57 5.07
C ILE A 272 -4.98 -18.35 3.83
N GLU A 273 -3.77 -18.89 3.86
CA GLU A 273 -2.87 -18.93 2.71
C GLU A 273 -3.35 -20.02 1.76
N SER A 274 -3.19 -19.78 0.46
CA SER A 274 -3.33 -20.82 -0.56
C SER A 274 -1.96 -21.21 -1.06
N ASP A 275 -1.72 -22.51 -1.22
CA ASP A 275 -0.51 -23.03 -1.86
C ASP A 275 -0.54 -22.83 -3.39
N GLU A 276 -1.69 -22.44 -3.94
CA GLU A 276 -1.85 -22.12 -5.36
C GLU A 276 -1.40 -20.69 -5.67
N ILE A 277 -0.51 -20.57 -6.65
CA ILE A 277 0.21 -19.33 -7.04
C ILE A 277 -0.74 -18.16 -7.42
N ASP A 278 -1.98 -18.46 -7.80
CA ASP A 278 -2.96 -17.47 -8.26
C ASP A 278 -4.19 -17.32 -7.35
N VAL A 279 -4.22 -18.00 -6.21
CA VAL A 279 -5.32 -17.85 -5.25
C VAL A 279 -4.93 -16.81 -4.21
N PRO A 280 -5.64 -15.67 -4.16
CA PRO A 280 -5.30 -14.62 -3.22
C PRO A 280 -5.53 -15.08 -1.78
N ASP A 281 -4.63 -14.66 -0.89
CA ASP A 281 -4.78 -14.78 0.56
C ASP A 281 -6.19 -14.34 1.00
N LYS A 282 -6.83 -15.15 1.84
CA LYS A 282 -8.12 -14.83 2.45
C LYS A 282 -7.95 -14.51 3.93
N TYR A 283 -8.76 -13.58 4.42
CA TYR A 283 -8.84 -13.25 5.85
C TYR A 283 -10.25 -13.60 6.32
N LEU A 284 -10.34 -14.44 7.34
CA LEU A 284 -11.60 -14.93 7.89
C LEU A 284 -11.67 -14.64 9.38
N ILE A 285 -12.86 -14.32 9.88
CA ILE A 285 -13.12 -14.19 11.31
C ILE A 285 -13.16 -15.59 11.94
N GLU A 286 -12.33 -15.84 12.94
CA GLU A 286 -12.28 -17.10 13.67
C GLU A 286 -13.08 -17.10 14.97
N GLU A 287 -13.26 -15.94 15.58
CA GLU A 287 -14.01 -15.77 16.83
C GLU A 287 -14.31 -14.29 17.06
N VAL A 288 -15.38 -14.01 17.81
CA VAL A 288 -15.68 -12.67 18.32
C VAL A 288 -15.78 -12.71 19.84
N THR A 289 -14.98 -11.88 20.50
CA THR A 289 -14.93 -11.78 21.97
C THR A 289 -15.55 -10.48 22.42
N LEU A 290 -16.52 -10.57 23.33
CA LEU A 290 -17.22 -9.46 23.97
C LEU A 290 -16.66 -9.26 25.39
N PHE A 291 -16.22 -8.06 25.71
CA PHE A 291 -15.73 -7.70 27.03
C PHE A 291 -16.83 -7.00 27.83
N GLN A 292 -17.09 -7.43 29.07
CA GLN A 292 -18.08 -6.81 29.95
C GLN A 292 -17.43 -5.84 30.94
N ASP A 293 -18.12 -4.73 31.21
CA ASP A 293 -17.67 -3.72 32.16
C ASP A 293 -17.68 -4.29 33.60
N GLN A 294 -16.53 -4.16 34.28
CA GLN A 294 -16.29 -4.37 35.71
C GLN A 294 -15.89 -5.78 36.22
N GLY A 295 -15.59 -6.76 35.36
CA GLY A 295 -15.29 -8.11 35.87
C GLY A 295 -14.17 -8.91 35.21
N ASN A 296 -13.36 -8.34 34.30
CA ASN A 296 -12.48 -9.12 33.41
C ASN A 296 -13.20 -10.28 32.70
N GLN A 297 -14.54 -10.26 32.66
CA GLN A 297 -15.34 -11.32 32.06
C GLN A 297 -15.35 -11.12 30.56
N GLN A 298 -14.86 -12.14 29.87
CA GLN A 298 -14.83 -12.24 28.43
C GLN A 298 -15.80 -13.34 28.03
N VAL A 299 -16.70 -13.03 27.10
CA VAL A 299 -17.63 -14.01 26.54
C VAL A 299 -17.40 -14.05 25.04
N THR A 300 -17.21 -15.25 24.49
CA THR A 300 -17.10 -15.42 23.04
C THR A 300 -18.47 -15.70 22.43
N LEU A 301 -18.66 -15.36 21.15
CA LEU A 301 -19.92 -15.68 20.48
C LEU A 301 -20.14 -17.19 20.39
N THR A 302 -19.06 -17.97 20.21
CA THR A 302 -19.14 -19.44 20.29
C THR A 302 -19.71 -19.91 21.62
N SER A 303 -19.21 -19.42 22.76
CA SER A 303 -19.72 -19.86 24.07
C SER A 303 -21.13 -19.36 24.35
N LEU A 304 -21.46 -18.13 23.94
CA LEU A 304 -22.78 -17.52 24.11
C LEU A 304 -23.87 -18.28 23.35
N PHE A 305 -23.60 -18.69 22.10
CA PHE A 305 -24.59 -19.34 21.26
C PHE A 305 -24.67 -20.85 21.51
N SER A 306 -23.56 -21.52 21.83
CA SER A 306 -23.56 -22.97 22.12
C SER A 306 -24.23 -23.34 23.45
N THR A 307 -24.12 -22.51 24.48
CA THR A 307 -24.76 -22.79 25.79
C THR A 307 -26.28 -22.82 25.71
N ARG A 308 -26.88 -22.08 24.76
CA ARG A 308 -28.34 -21.99 24.61
C ARG A 308 -28.93 -23.07 23.70
N THR A 309 -28.14 -23.65 22.79
CA THR A 309 -28.57 -24.79 21.96
C THR A 309 -28.82 -26.05 22.81
N ILE A 310 -28.18 -26.17 23.98
CA ILE A 310 -28.38 -27.31 24.90
C ILE A 310 -29.62 -27.12 25.79
N THR A 311 -30.16 -25.89 25.88
CA THR A 311 -31.29 -25.55 26.77
C THR A 311 -32.64 -25.42 26.07
N MET A 312 -32.73 -25.65 24.76
CA MET A 312 -33.99 -25.84 24.01
C MET A 312 -34.23 -27.32 23.74
#